data_AF-A0A151EL95-F1
#
_entry.id   AF-A0A151EL95-F1
#
_cell.length_a   1.000
_cell.length_b   1.000
_cell.length_c   1.000
_cell.angle_alpha   90.00
_cell.angle_beta   90.00
_cell.angle_gamma   90.00
#
_symmetry.space_group_name_H-M   'P 1'
#
loop_
_entity.id
_entity.type
_entity.pdbx_description
1 polymer ?
#
loop_
_entity_poly.entity_id
_entity_poly.type
_entity_poly.pdbx_seq_one_letter_code
_entity_poly.pdbx_strand_id
1 'polypeptide(L)'
;MGIVNKILGDKKSSDVGGYIDLEKYVESTGGKLQGAKMHVRVGEIQRYEDLKDFSDYVYGGNVLILDFSPIAEEEVILKRITNDLKKLTKEINGDIAGIGNNLMIIAPSDVKIERRKLRGKYA
;
A
#
# COMPACT_ATOMS: atom_id res chain seq x y z
N MET A 1 -37.49 -47.23 49.20
CA MET A 1 -36.17 -46.57 49.21
C MET A 1 -35.84 -46.23 47.76
N GLY A 2 -35.50 -45.03 47.32
CA GLY A 2 -35.23 -43.75 47.95
C GLY A 2 -34.46 -42.93 46.91
N ILE A 3 -34.81 -41.64 46.77
CA ILE A 3 -33.93 -40.55 46.29
C ILE A 3 -33.73 -40.52 44.75
N VAL A 4 -34.60 -39.87 43.96
CA VAL A 4 -34.64 -38.42 43.68
C VAL A 4 -33.31 -37.65 43.87
N ASN A 5 -32.54 -37.52 42.80
CA ASN A 5 -31.81 -36.31 42.42
C ASN A 5 -31.97 -36.23 40.90
N LYS A 6 -32.91 -35.46 40.33
CA LYS A 6 -33.11 -34.02 40.40
C LYS A 6 -31.81 -33.25 40.08
N ILE A 7 -31.72 -32.86 38.81
CA ILE A 7 -31.32 -31.52 38.37
C ILE A 7 -29.90 -31.10 38.76
N LEU A 8 -28.98 -31.37 37.84
CA LEU A 8 -27.88 -30.48 37.45
C LEU A 8 -27.65 -30.82 35.98
N GLY A 9 -28.17 -30.11 34.99
CA GLY A 9 -28.04 -28.68 34.85
C GLY A 9 -26.60 -28.36 34.46
N ASP A 10 -26.20 -28.66 33.22
CA ASP A 10 -25.34 -27.70 32.54
C ASP A 10 -25.68 -27.51 31.07
N LYS A 11 -25.69 -26.24 30.72
CA LYS A 11 -26.10 -25.63 29.47
C LYS A 11 -25.06 -25.87 28.38
N LYS A 12 -25.53 -25.78 27.14
CA LYS A 12 -24.75 -25.31 25.98
C LYS A 12 -23.73 -24.23 26.41
N SER A 13 -22.46 -24.50 26.19
CA SER A 13 -21.50 -23.49 25.75
C SER A 13 -20.97 -23.99 24.40
N SER A 14 -21.67 -23.71 23.30
CA SER A 14 -21.31 -22.60 22.41
C SER A 14 -19.80 -22.43 22.31
N ASP A 15 -19.24 -23.01 21.25
CA ASP A 15 -18.08 -22.52 20.51
C ASP A 15 -17.98 -20.99 20.59
N VAL A 16 -17.27 -20.50 21.60
CA VAL A 16 -16.94 -19.08 21.78
C VAL A 16 -15.49 -19.06 22.20
N GLY A 17 -14.64 -18.67 21.25
CA GLY A 17 -13.22 -18.40 21.48
C GLY A 17 -12.31 -19.34 20.72
N GLY A 18 -12.35 -19.27 19.38
CA GLY A 18 -11.22 -19.67 18.56
C GLY A 18 -10.04 -18.74 18.85
N TYR A 19 -9.29 -19.04 19.91
CA TYR A 19 -8.02 -18.38 20.16
C TYR A 19 -7.05 -18.83 19.07
N ILE A 20 -6.67 -17.88 18.21
CA ILE A 20 -5.59 -18.11 17.26
C ILE A 20 -4.30 -18.14 18.08
N ASP A 21 -3.66 -19.30 18.08
CA ASP A 21 -2.34 -19.49 18.66
C ASP A 21 -1.30 -18.76 17.81
N LEU A 22 -0.90 -17.56 18.25
CA LEU A 22 0.02 -16.67 17.53
C LEU A 22 1.39 -17.33 17.30
N GLU A 23 1.81 -18.21 18.19
CA GLU A 23 3.11 -18.90 18.12
C GLU A 23 3.16 -19.84 16.89
N LYS A 24 2.07 -20.58 16.64
CA LYS A 24 1.90 -21.39 15.41
C LYS A 24 1.79 -20.55 14.15
N TYR A 25 1.23 -19.34 14.23
CA TYR A 25 1.16 -18.44 13.07
C TYR A 25 2.56 -17.93 12.69
N VAL A 26 3.39 -17.60 13.68
CA VAL A 26 4.78 -17.19 13.48
C VAL A 26 5.61 -18.32 12.86
N GLU A 27 5.48 -19.57 13.34
CA GLU A 27 6.17 -20.72 12.76
C GLU A 27 5.77 -21.01 11.30
N SER A 28 4.50 -20.79 10.94
CA SER A 28 4.01 -20.98 9.56
C SER A 28 4.52 -19.95 8.55
N THR A 29 5.09 -18.84 9.02
CA THR A 29 5.66 -17.77 8.18
C THR A 29 7.18 -17.91 7.97
N GLY A 30 7.82 -18.84 8.66
CA GLY A 30 9.23 -19.18 8.52
C GLY A 30 9.47 -20.07 7.29
N GLY A 31 9.71 -19.47 6.13
CA GLY A 31 10.39 -20.18 5.02
C GLY A 31 9.59 -20.41 3.74
N LYS A 32 8.54 -19.65 3.44
CA LYS A 32 8.26 -19.35 2.03
C LYS A 32 9.19 -18.20 1.63
N LEU A 33 9.82 -18.27 0.46
CA LEU A 33 10.40 -17.09 -0.19
C LEU A 33 9.29 -16.03 -0.25
N GLN A 34 9.21 -15.17 0.76
CA GLN A 34 8.20 -14.12 0.82
C GLN A 34 8.51 -13.23 -0.37
N GLY A 35 7.56 -13.13 -1.31
CA GLY A 35 7.67 -12.21 -2.43
C GLY A 35 7.99 -10.80 -1.94
N ALA A 36 8.36 -9.92 -2.87
CA ALA A 36 8.67 -8.54 -2.52
C ALA A 36 7.52 -7.92 -1.70
N LYS A 37 7.85 -7.35 -0.54
CA LYS A 37 6.87 -6.66 0.32
C LYS A 37 6.33 -5.38 -0.33
N MET A 38 7.08 -4.83 -1.28
CA MET A 38 6.77 -3.61 -2.02
C MET A 38 7.22 -3.80 -3.46
N HIS A 39 6.34 -3.46 -4.40
CA HIS A 39 6.66 -3.46 -5.81
C HIS A 39 6.85 -2.04 -6.32
N VAL A 40 7.68 -1.91 -7.35
CA VAL A 40 7.80 -0.69 -8.15
C VAL A 40 7.18 -0.97 -9.51
N ARG A 41 6.27 -0.10 -9.98
CA ARG A 41 5.65 -0.22 -11.30
C ARG A 41 5.76 1.09 -12.05
N VAL A 42 5.95 0.99 -13.35
CA VAL A 42 5.83 2.12 -14.26
C VAL A 42 4.39 2.15 -14.80
N GLY A 43 3.73 3.30 -14.70
CA GLY A 43 2.45 3.57 -15.31
C GLY A 43 2.57 4.75 -16.26
N GLU A 44 1.74 4.79 -17.30
CA GLU A 44 1.63 5.92 -18.22
C GLU A 44 0.22 6.50 -18.05
N ILE A 45 0.12 7.80 -17.75
CA ILE A 45 -1.17 8.48 -17.64
C ILE A 45 -1.56 9.07 -19.00
N GLN A 46 -2.72 8.67 -19.50
CA GLN A 46 -3.28 9.16 -20.75
C GLN A 46 -4.43 10.13 -20.53
N ARG A 47 -5.16 9.97 -19.42
CA ARG A 47 -6.30 10.82 -19.05
C ARG A 47 -6.49 10.86 -17.54
N TYR A 48 -7.33 11.77 -17.08
CA TYR A 48 -7.57 11.98 -15.65
C TYR A 48 -8.13 10.74 -14.95
N GLU A 49 -8.92 9.93 -15.64
CA GLU A 49 -9.58 8.74 -15.10
C GLU A 49 -8.57 7.66 -14.65
N ASP A 50 -7.38 7.62 -15.27
CA ASP A 50 -6.33 6.66 -14.93
C ASP A 50 -5.76 6.91 -13.51
N LEU A 51 -5.95 8.13 -12.98
CA LEU A 51 -5.49 8.52 -11.65
C LEU A 51 -6.05 7.61 -10.55
N LYS A 52 -7.26 7.06 -10.74
CA LYS A 52 -7.87 6.16 -9.75
C LYS A 52 -7.02 4.90 -9.55
N ASP A 53 -6.64 4.23 -10.64
CA ASP A 53 -5.90 2.97 -10.57
C ASP A 53 -4.48 3.20 -10.03
N PHE A 54 -3.87 4.33 -10.38
CA PHE A 54 -2.57 4.74 -9.84
C PHE A 54 -2.63 5.04 -8.34
N SER A 55 -3.71 5.69 -7.88
CA SER A 55 -3.92 5.96 -6.46
C SER A 55 -4.09 4.67 -5.67
N ASP A 56 -4.94 3.75 -6.15
CA ASP A 56 -5.18 2.44 -5.54
C ASP A 56 -3.87 1.63 -5.42
N TYR A 57 -3.01 1.71 -6.44
CA TYR A 57 -1.71 1.04 -6.42
C TYR A 57 -0.76 1.58 -5.33
N VAL A 58 -0.71 2.90 -5.15
CA VAL A 58 0.11 3.55 -4.12
C VAL A 58 -0.46 3.31 -2.72
N TYR A 59 -1.79 3.36 -2.54
CA TYR A 59 -2.44 2.97 -1.29
C TYR A 59 -2.13 1.52 -0.90
N GLY A 60 -1.92 0.64 -1.88
CA GLY A 60 -1.45 -0.73 -1.67
C GLY A 60 -0.01 -0.86 -1.17
N GLY A 61 0.67 0.24 -0.82
CA GLY A 61 2.03 0.23 -0.29
C GLY A 61 3.12 0.10 -1.35
N ASN A 62 2.82 0.42 -2.61
CA ASN A 62 3.75 0.28 -3.73
C ASN A 62 4.23 1.62 -4.26
N VAL A 63 5.39 1.61 -4.92
CA VAL A 63 5.97 2.80 -5.55
C VAL A 63 5.55 2.86 -7.02
N LEU A 64 5.01 4.00 -7.44
CA LEU A 64 4.65 4.26 -8.83
C LEU A 64 5.66 5.21 -9.46
N ILE A 65 6.20 4.84 -10.62
CA ILE A 65 6.85 5.78 -11.54
C ILE A 65 5.81 6.09 -12.62
N LEU A 66 5.38 7.32 -12.69
CA LEU A 66 4.36 7.77 -13.61
C LEU A 66 4.99 8.54 -14.77
N ASP A 67 4.79 8.04 -15.98
CA ASP A 67 5.05 8.75 -17.22
C ASP A 67 3.84 9.60 -17.58
N PHE A 68 4.04 10.92 -17.66
CA PHE A 68 3.00 11.87 -18.03
C PHE A 68 3.25 12.49 -19.42
N SER A 69 4.16 11.92 -20.21
CA SER A 69 4.45 12.36 -21.58
C SER A 69 3.18 12.58 -22.43
N PRO A 70 2.15 11.70 -22.40
CA PRO A 70 0.96 11.87 -23.25
C PRO A 70 0.17 13.15 -22.98
N ILE A 71 0.20 13.65 -21.74
CA ILE A 71 -0.56 14.83 -21.29
C ILE A 71 0.36 16.01 -20.95
N ALA A 72 1.63 15.97 -21.34
CA ALA A 72 2.63 16.96 -20.95
C ALA A 72 2.29 18.38 -21.43
N GLU A 73 1.62 18.50 -22.58
CA GLU A 73 1.17 19.77 -23.15
C GLU A 73 -0.20 20.23 -22.59
N GLU A 74 -0.92 19.35 -21.89
CA GLU A 74 -2.23 19.64 -21.30
C GLU A 74 -2.07 20.22 -19.89
N GLU A 75 -1.52 21.44 -19.78
CA GLU A 75 -1.11 22.06 -18.51
C GLU A 75 -2.19 22.04 -17.42
N VAL A 76 -3.46 22.26 -17.79
CA VAL A 76 -4.60 22.29 -16.85
C VAL A 76 -4.82 20.90 -16.25
N ILE A 77 -4.80 19.86 -17.08
CA ILE A 77 -5.01 18.47 -16.64
C ILE A 77 -3.80 17.99 -15.84
N LEU A 78 -2.58 18.25 -16.32
CA LEU A 78 -1.35 17.91 -15.62
C LEU A 78 -1.28 18.56 -14.23
N LYS A 79 -1.63 19.84 -14.12
CA LYS A 79 -1.67 20.56 -12.83
C LYS A 79 -2.70 19.94 -11.89
N ARG A 80 -3.87 19.57 -12.39
CA ARG A 80 -4.92 18.92 -11.60
C ARG A 80 -4.44 17.56 -11.06
N ILE A 81 -3.94 16.70 -11.93
CA ILE A 81 -3.37 15.38 -11.57
C ILE A 81 -2.26 15.54 -10.53
N THR A 82 -1.31 16.44 -10.77
CA THR A 82 -0.20 16.69 -9.85
C THR A 82 -0.69 17.15 -8.48
N ASN A 83 -1.71 18.01 -8.42
CA ASN A 83 -2.27 18.47 -7.15
C ASN A 83 -2.98 17.35 -6.39
N ASP A 84 -3.68 16.47 -7.09
CA ASP A 84 -4.37 15.35 -6.46
C ASP A 84 -3.39 14.28 -5.96
N LEU A 85 -2.32 13.98 -6.72
CA LEU A 85 -1.22 13.12 -6.26
C LEU A 85 -0.48 13.72 -5.04
N LYS A 86 -0.30 15.04 -4.99
CA LYS A 86 0.26 15.74 -3.82
C LYS A 86 -0.64 15.63 -2.59
N LYS A 87 -1.97 15.71 -2.77
CA LYS A 87 -2.93 15.51 -1.67
C LYS A 87 -2.88 14.06 -1.18
N LEU A 88 -2.89 13.09 -2.09
CA LEU A 88 -2.78 11.67 -1.79
C LEU A 88 -1.52 11.38 -0.97
N THR A 89 -0.35 11.83 -1.45
CA THR A 89 0.91 11.60 -0.73
C THR A 89 0.96 12.29 0.63
N LYS A 90 0.33 13.46 0.78
CA LYS A 90 0.18 14.11 2.08
C LYS A 90 -0.71 13.31 3.04
N GLU A 91 -1.80 12.73 2.55
CA GLU A 91 -2.73 11.93 3.33
C GLU A 91 -2.07 10.67 3.89
N ILE A 92 -1.31 9.94 3.05
CA ILE A 92 -0.63 8.70 3.45
C ILE A 92 0.77 8.93 4.06
N ASN A 93 1.18 10.19 4.26
CA ASN A 93 2.55 10.54 4.64
C ASN A 93 3.64 9.92 3.72
N GLY A 94 3.35 9.84 2.42
CA GLY A 94 4.27 9.42 1.37
C GLY A 94 5.16 10.56 0.87
N ASP A 95 5.62 10.45 -0.38
CA ASP A 95 6.41 11.50 -1.04
C ASP A 95 6.17 11.49 -2.56
N ILE A 96 6.41 12.63 -3.22
CA ILE A 96 6.32 12.78 -4.66
C ILE A 96 7.44 13.68 -5.18
N ALA A 97 8.03 13.29 -6.31
CA ALA A 97 9.04 14.10 -6.99
C ALA A 97 9.01 13.90 -8.51
N GLY A 98 9.30 14.98 -9.25
CA GLY A 98 9.56 14.88 -10.69
C GLY A 98 10.94 14.30 -10.99
N ILE A 99 11.04 13.52 -12.05
CA ILE A 99 12.27 12.94 -12.58
C ILE A 99 12.40 13.39 -14.04
N GLY A 100 13.39 14.22 -14.34
CA GLY A 100 13.56 14.75 -15.70
C GLY A 100 12.40 15.66 -16.10
N ASN A 101 11.92 15.50 -17.33
CA ASN A 101 10.90 16.39 -17.91
C ASN A 101 9.48 15.82 -17.88
N ASN A 102 9.36 14.49 -17.82
CA ASN A 102 8.14 13.77 -18.18
C ASN A 102 7.86 12.54 -17.30
N LEU A 103 8.67 12.31 -16.27
CA LEU A 103 8.41 11.27 -15.27
C LEU A 103 8.20 11.91 -13.89
N MET A 104 7.42 11.23 -13.06
CA MET A 104 7.35 11.51 -11.63
C MET A 104 7.31 10.21 -10.84
N ILE A 105 7.87 10.21 -9.64
CA ILE A 105 7.82 9.10 -8.71
C ILE A 105 6.86 9.45 -7.57
N ILE A 106 6.00 8.50 -7.23
CA ILE A 106 5.04 8.56 -6.13
C ILE A 106 5.36 7.41 -5.19
N ALA A 107 5.76 7.78 -3.97
CA ALA A 107 6.16 6.86 -2.93
C ALA A 107 5.03 6.66 -1.90
N PRO A 108 4.80 5.42 -1.43
CA PRO A 108 3.81 5.12 -0.40
C PRO A 108 4.29 5.60 0.98
N SER A 109 3.52 5.30 2.02
CA SER A 109 3.95 5.52 3.41
C SER A 109 5.31 4.87 3.69
N ASP A 110 6.06 5.45 4.62
CA ASP A 110 7.38 4.98 5.07
C ASP A 110 8.50 4.99 4.01
N VAL A 111 8.24 5.55 2.82
CA VAL A 111 9.24 5.76 1.76
C VAL A 111 9.37 7.25 1.46
N LYS A 112 10.60 7.78 1.48
CA LYS A 112 10.91 9.17 1.15
C LYS A 112 11.88 9.26 -0.02
N ILE A 113 11.75 10.32 -0.81
CA ILE A 113 12.57 10.55 -2.00
C ILE A 113 13.71 11.51 -1.64
N GLU A 114 14.93 10.98 -1.63
CA GLU A 114 16.13 11.79 -1.48
C GLU A 114 16.39 12.62 -2.75
N ARG A 115 16.22 13.94 -2.64
CA ARG A 115 16.39 14.88 -3.76
C ARG A 115 17.85 15.19 -4.04
N ARG A 116 18.75 14.87 -3.09
CA ARG A 116 20.19 14.97 -3.29
C ARG A 116 20.67 13.75 -4.07
N LYS A 117 20.98 13.95 -5.34
CA LYS A 117 21.53 12.90 -6.20
C LYS A 117 22.85 12.39 -5.64
N LEU A 118 22.98 11.07 -5.53
CA LEU A 118 24.28 10.43 -5.41
C LEU A 118 25.02 10.61 -6.74
N ARG A 119 26.20 11.24 -6.70
CA ARG A 119 27.08 11.39 -7.86
C ARG A 119 28.22 10.39 -7.74
N GLY A 120 28.54 9.72 -8.84
CA GLY A 120 29.74 8.88 -8.89
C GLY A 120 30.99 9.73 -8.68
N LYS A 121 32.06 9.13 -8.14
CA LYS A 121 33.34 9.83 -7.89
C LYS A 121 34.06 10.34 -9.15
N TYR A 122 33.56 9.98 -10.34
CA TYR A 122 34.15 10.32 -11.63
C TYR A 122 33.19 11.10 -12.54
N ALA A 123 32.11 11.64 -11.98
CA ALA A 123 31.11 12.46 -12.69
C ALA A 123 31.36 13.96 -12.50
#